data_AF-A0A5K1FFE1-F1
#
_entry.id   AF-A0A5K1FFE1-F1
#
_cell.length_a   1.000
_cell.length_b   1.000
_cell.length_c   1.000
_cell.angle_alpha   90.00
_cell.angle_beta   90.00
_cell.angle_gamma   90.00
#
_symmetry.space_group_name_H-M   'P 1'
#
loop_
_entity.id
_entity.type
_entity.pdbx_description
1 polymer ?
#
loop_
_entity_poly.entity_id
_entity_poly.type
_entity_poly.pdbx_seq_one_letter_code
_entity_poly.pdbx_strand_id
1 'polypeptide(L)' 'ALFAGKDFGALPAYLLAILQPDRVLGVISLGVPYVLPCLQLSEFHVLPEGFYILRWQ' A
#
# COMPACT_ATOMS: atom_id res chain seq x y z
N ALA A 1 7.80 -12.43 -8.74
CA ALA A 1 6.74 -11.86 -9.60
C ALA A 1 6.76 -10.32 -9.50
N LEU A 2 6.21 -9.62 -10.50
CA LEU A 2 6.06 -8.16 -10.50
C LEU A 2 4.65 -7.80 -10.02
N PHE A 3 4.54 -6.84 -9.11
CA PHE A 3 3.26 -6.37 -8.58
C PHE A 3 3.00 -4.92 -8.96
N ALA A 4 1.77 -4.62 -9.38
CA ALA A 4 1.32 -3.28 -9.66
C ALA A 4 0.26 -2.87 -8.64
N GLY A 5 0.55 -1.84 -7.85
CA GLY A 5 -0.37 -1.26 -6.88
C GLY A 5 -0.84 0.10 -7.35
N LYS A 6 -2.17 0.30 -7.42
CA LYS A 6 -2.77 1.60 -7.71
C LYS A 6 -3.43 2.16 -6.45
N ASP A 7 -3.16 3.42 -6.14
CA ASP A 7 -3.70 4.12 -4.98
C ASP A 7 -3.48 3.28 -3.69
N PHE A 8 -4.55 2.88 -3.00
CA PHE A 8 -4.45 2.06 -1.80
C PHE A 8 -3.81 0.68 -2.04
N GLY A 9 -3.91 0.14 -3.25
CA GLY A 9 -3.27 -1.13 -3.63
C GLY A 9 -1.74 -1.09 -3.61
N ALA A 10 -1.13 0.10 -3.54
CA ALA A 10 0.32 0.24 -3.35
C ALA A 10 0.77 -0.30 -1.98
N LEU A 11 -0.02 -0.07 -0.92
CA LEU A 11 0.31 -0.51 0.43
C LEU A 11 0.49 -2.03 0.55
N PRO A 12 -0.48 -2.88 0.16
CA PRO A 12 -0.29 -4.33 0.20
C PRO A 12 0.83 -4.80 -0.76
N ALA A 13 1.06 -4.13 -1.88
CA ALA A 13 2.16 -4.46 -2.79
C ALA A 13 3.54 -4.21 -2.14
N TYR A 14 3.70 -3.09 -1.43
CA TYR A 14 4.90 -2.78 -0.67
C TYR A 14 5.10 -3.75 0.50
N LEU A 15 4.04 -4.06 1.26
CA LEU A 15 4.11 -5.03 2.35
C LEU A 15 4.55 -6.40 1.85
N LEU A 16 4.02 -6.85 0.72
CA LEU A 16 4.42 -8.13 0.11
C LEU A 16 5.91 -8.11 -0.29
N ALA A 17 6.39 -7.01 -0.88
CA ALA A 17 7.79 -6.86 -1.26
C ALA A 17 8.75 -6.88 -0.06
N ILE A 18 8.34 -6.27 1.06
CA ILE A 18 9.12 -6.22 2.30
C ILE A 18 9.11 -7.57 3.02
N LEU A 19 7.95 -8.23 3.09
CA LEU A 19 7.77 -9.47 3.85
C LEU A 19 8.27 -10.71 3.08
N GLN A 20 8.30 -10.66 1.74
CA GLN A 20 8.70 -11.78 0.87
C GLN A 20 9.68 -11.33 -0.22
N PRO A 21 10.85 -10.76 0.15
CA PRO A 21 11.78 -10.16 -0.82
C PRO A 21 12.26 -11.15 -1.89
N ASP A 22 12.45 -12.43 -1.54
CA ASP A 22 12.91 -13.47 -2.49
C ASP A 22 11.85 -13.85 -3.53
N ARG A 23 10.58 -13.46 -3.33
CA ARG A 23 9.45 -13.83 -4.20
C ARG A 23 8.98 -12.66 -5.06
N VAL A 24 9.45 -11.44 -4.78
CA VAL A 24 9.01 -10.20 -5.43
C VAL A 24 10.18 -9.61 -6.23
N LEU A 25 10.00 -9.50 -7.55
CA LEU A 25 11.00 -8.92 -8.45
C LEU A 25 10.98 -7.38 -8.41
N GLY A 26 9.83 -6.80 -8.03
CA GLY A 26 9.65 -5.37 -7.93
C GLY A 26 8.20 -4.98 -7.73
N VAL A 27 7.98 -3.69 -7.46
CA VAL A 27 6.66 -3.08 -7.32
C VAL A 27 6.59 -1.84 -8.19
N ILE A 28 5.50 -1.73 -8.96
CA ILE A 28 5.12 -0.51 -9.67
C ILE A 28 3.97 0.12 -8.89
N SER A 29 4.14 1.37 -8.47
CA SER A 29 3.08 2.14 -7.82
C SER A 29 2.54 3.24 -8.73
N LEU A 30 1.23 3.40 -8.77
CA LEU A 30 0.53 4.41 -9.55
C LEU A 30 -0.43 5.18 -8.66
N GLY A 31 -0.44 6.52 -8.78
CA GLY A 31 -1.37 7.39 -8.04
C GLY A 31 -0.93 7.77 -6.62
N VAL A 32 0.05 7.05 -6.04
CA VAL A 32 0.66 7.39 -4.75
C VAL A 32 2.19 7.17 -4.79
N PRO A 33 2.99 8.03 -4.13
CA PRO A 33 4.43 7.82 -4.00
C PRO A 33 4.73 6.66 -3.03
N TYR A 34 5.97 6.14 -3.07
CA TYR A 34 6.42 5.20 -2.05
C TYR A 34 6.48 5.88 -0.69
N VAL A 35 5.78 5.32 0.29
CA VAL A 35 5.79 5.73 1.69
C VAL A 35 6.08 4.48 2.52
N LEU A 36 6.88 4.62 3.59
CA LEU A 36 7.14 3.51 4.49
C LEU A 36 5.80 2.98 5.03
N PRO A 37 5.47 1.68 4.86
CA PRO A 37 4.15 1.15 5.21
C PRO A 37 3.73 1.42 6.67
N CYS A 38 4.70 1.45 7.59
CA CYS A 38 4.51 1.78 9.00
C CYS A 38 3.87 3.18 9.21
N LEU A 39 4.22 4.16 8.38
CA LEU A 39 3.70 5.53 8.47
C LEU A 39 2.29 5.68 7.88
N GLN A 40 1.86 4.77 6.99
CA GLN A 40 0.54 4.84 6.36
C GLN A 40 -0.56 4.23 7.23
N LEU A 41 -0.26 3.17 7.98
CA LEU A 41 -1.25 2.50 8.85
C LEU A 41 -1.70 3.38 10.02
N SER A 42 -0.84 4.29 10.49
CA SER A 42 -1.14 5.15 11.63
C SER A 42 -2.17 6.25 11.31
N GLU A 43 -2.46 6.53 10.05
CA GLU A 43 -3.22 7.73 9.64
C GLU A 43 -4.66 7.42 9.18
N PHE A 44 -5.13 6.17 9.19
CA PHE A 44 -6.50 5.91 8.73
C PHE A 44 -7.58 6.59 9.59
N HIS A 45 -7.29 6.85 10.86
CA HIS A 45 -8.23 7.51 11.78
C HIS A 45 -8.47 8.99 11.47
N VAL A 46 -7.60 9.65 10.69
CA VAL A 46 -7.79 11.05 10.26
C VAL A 46 -8.50 11.18 8.91
N LEU A 47 -8.80 10.06 8.23
CA LEU A 47 -9.52 10.11 6.96
C LEU A 47 -11.00 10.50 7.18
N PRO A 48 -11.59 11.31 6.27
CA PRO A 48 -13.00 11.66 6.34
C PRO A 48 -13.90 10.42 6.31
N GLU A 49 -15.06 10.51 6.95
CA GLU A 49 -16.08 9.48 6.87
C GLU A 49 -16.46 9.21 5.41
N GLY A 50 -16.57 7.93 5.05
CA GLY A 50 -16.91 7.51 3.69
C GLY A 50 -15.73 7.46 2.70
N PHE A 51 -14.51 7.81 3.12
CA PHE A 51 -13.33 7.65 2.27
C PHE A 51 -13.15 6.18 1.87
N TYR A 52 -12.95 5.89 0.57
CA TYR A 52 -13.10 4.52 0.05
C TYR A 52 -12.15 3.50 0.69
N ILE A 53 -10.97 3.94 1.13
CA ILE A 53 -9.96 3.09 1.77
C ILE A 53 -10.49 2.49 3.08
N LEU A 54 -11.34 3.23 3.79
CA LEU A 54 -11.95 2.80 5.05
C LEU A 54 -12.86 1.57 4.88
N ARG A 55 -13.22 1.21 3.65
CA ARG A 55 -13.98 -0.02 3.36
C ARG A 55 -13.17 -1.31 3.51
N TRP A 56 -11.85 -1.20 3.68
CA TRP A 56 -10.91 -2.32 3.76
C TRP A 56 -10.23 -2.44 5.14
N GLN A 57 -10.82 -1.83 6.17
CA GLN A 57 -10.44 -2.05 7.57
C GLN A 57 -10.89 -3.42 8.07
#